data_AF-A0A4Q3W459-F1
#
_entry.id   AF-A0A4Q3W459-F1
#
_cell.length_a   1.000
_cell.length_b   1.000
_cell.length_c   1.000
_cell.angle_alpha   90.00
_cell.angle_beta   90.00
_cell.angle_gamma   90.00
#
_symmetry.space_group_name_H-M   'P 1'
#
loop_
_entity.id
_entity.type
_entity.pdbx_description
1 polymer ?
#
loop_
_entity_poly.entity_id
_entity_poly.type
_entity_poly.pdbx_seq_one_letter_code
_entity_poly.pdbx_strand_id
1 'polypeptide(L)'
;MKNKSTLVLFICVSLFHMHGAAQQREIDLQPDAYEQAYIGLGIGLDHGGIGVRAEFLPAKWLGIFAGAGYNLVDPGMNAGASLKILPGKKVTPTAVIMYGYNAAIKIRNHMSGTDIHRESYSGFSAGAGVDALAGRSGNNKISFVVFLPFRNSVFHRDYDDFKEAGFEFKSRPTPFALSIGYSFGIAGKLRRH
;
A
#
# COMPACT_ATOMS: atom_id res chain seq x y z
N MET A 1 18.58 9.17 -36.22
CA MET A 1 18.65 9.56 -34.79
C MET A 1 18.45 8.31 -33.96
N LYS A 2 19.45 7.91 -33.17
CA LYS A 2 19.51 6.62 -32.46
C LYS A 2 18.78 6.71 -31.11
N ASN A 3 17.85 5.77 -30.88
CA ASN A 3 16.93 5.73 -29.75
C ASN A 3 17.66 5.41 -28.43
N LYS A 4 17.68 6.38 -27.50
CA LYS A 4 18.24 6.24 -26.15
C LYS A 4 17.32 5.46 -25.18
N SER A 5 16.11 5.08 -25.61
CA SER A 5 15.10 4.40 -24.77
C SER A 5 15.31 2.90 -24.62
N THR A 6 16.00 2.23 -25.55
CA THR A 6 16.23 0.77 -25.48
C THR A 6 17.38 0.39 -24.53
N LEU A 7 18.30 1.31 -24.24
CA LEU A 7 19.45 1.07 -23.37
C LEU A 7 19.06 1.03 -21.88
N VAL A 8 18.02 1.78 -21.48
CA VAL A 8 17.55 1.83 -20.08
C VAL A 8 16.81 0.54 -19.69
N LEU A 9 16.10 -0.09 -20.64
CA LEU A 9 15.39 -1.35 -20.39
C LEU A 9 16.35 -2.54 -20.19
N PHE A 10 17.52 -2.53 -20.83
CA PHE A 10 18.54 -3.57 -20.66
C PHE A 10 19.26 -3.49 -19.32
N ILE A 11 19.50 -2.28 -18.78
CA ILE A 11 20.18 -2.09 -17.49
C ILE A 11 19.32 -2.60 -16.32
N CYS A 12 18.00 -2.47 -16.39
CA CYS A 12 17.09 -3.01 -15.37
C CYS A 12 17.01 -4.53 -15.38
N VAL A 13 17.13 -5.19 -16.54
CA VAL A 13 17.09 -6.66 -16.63
C VAL A 13 18.45 -7.30 -16.29
N SER A 14 19.57 -6.63 -16.58
CA SER A 14 20.91 -7.15 -16.24
C SER A 14 21.22 -7.10 -14.74
N LEU A 15 20.63 -6.15 -14.00
CA LEU A 15 20.78 -6.09 -12.53
C LEU A 15 20.05 -7.22 -11.79
N PHE A 16 19.15 -7.95 -12.46
CA PHE A 16 18.52 -9.15 -11.92
C PHE A 16 19.30 -10.45 -12.14
N HIS A 17 20.39 -10.44 -12.91
CA HIS A 17 21.12 -11.67 -13.28
C HIS A 17 22.45 -11.91 -12.55
N MET A 18 22.89 -11.01 -11.65
CA MET A 18 24.21 -11.12 -10.97
C MET A 18 24.16 -11.20 -9.44
N HIS A 19 23.25 -12.01 -8.88
CA HIS A 19 23.36 -12.47 -7.47
C HIS A 19 23.31 -14.02 -7.35
N GLY A 20 23.53 -14.73 -8.46
CA GLY A 20 23.33 -16.19 -8.56
C GLY A 20 24.49 -17.09 -8.12
N ALA A 21 25.55 -16.60 -7.49
CA ALA A 21 26.68 -17.47 -7.11
C ALA A 21 27.47 -16.93 -5.90
N ALA A 22 26.88 -16.98 -4.70
CA ALA A 22 27.57 -17.17 -3.41
C ALA A 22 26.61 -16.85 -2.26
N GLN A 23 25.67 -17.75 -1.95
CA GLN A 23 24.99 -17.70 -0.67
C GLN A 23 25.18 -19.03 0.05
N GLN A 24 26.12 -18.99 0.98
CA GLN A 24 26.38 -19.96 2.04
C GLN A 24 25.03 -20.37 2.65
N ARG A 25 24.70 -21.67 2.62
CA ARG A 25 23.53 -22.23 3.31
C ARG A 25 23.77 -22.14 4.81
N GLU A 26 23.44 -21.00 5.38
CA GLU A 26 23.02 -20.94 6.78
C GLU A 26 21.71 -21.74 6.86
N ILE A 27 21.61 -22.70 7.77
CA ILE A 27 20.36 -23.40 8.05
C ILE A 27 19.44 -22.36 8.70
N ASP A 28 18.72 -21.63 7.85
CA ASP A 28 17.74 -20.64 8.22
C ASP A 28 16.60 -21.40 8.91
N LEU A 29 16.62 -21.42 10.25
CA LEU A 29 15.47 -21.75 11.08
C LEU A 29 14.35 -20.80 10.67
N GLN A 30 13.60 -21.15 9.62
CA GLN A 30 12.40 -20.41 9.26
C GLN A 30 11.51 -20.43 10.50
N PRO A 31 11.05 -19.27 10.99
CA PRO A 31 10.11 -19.27 12.08
C PRO A 31 8.87 -20.07 11.64
N ASP A 32 8.66 -21.23 12.26
CA ASP A 32 7.56 -22.17 11.97
C ASP A 32 6.17 -21.62 12.34
N ALA A 33 6.14 -20.37 12.82
CA ALA A 33 4.98 -19.66 13.27
C ALA A 33 4.93 -18.28 12.62
N TYR A 34 3.76 -17.92 12.12
CA TYR A 34 3.41 -16.55 11.78
C TYR A 34 2.45 -16.01 12.85
N GLU A 35 2.43 -14.70 13.03
CA GLU A 35 1.55 -14.05 13.99
C GLU A 35 0.14 -13.91 13.38
N GLN A 36 -0.89 -14.22 14.15
CA GLN A 36 -2.28 -14.13 13.70
C GLN A 36 -2.77 -12.69 13.59
N ALA A 37 -2.17 -11.76 14.33
CA ALA A 37 -2.54 -10.35 14.27
C ALA A 37 -1.32 -9.45 14.18
N TYR A 38 -1.48 -8.38 13.41
CA TYR A 38 -0.51 -7.33 13.19
C TYR A 38 -1.15 -5.97 13.45
N ILE A 39 -0.38 -5.06 14.04
CA ILE A 39 -0.70 -3.63 14.08
C ILE A 39 0.52 -2.86 13.61
N GLY A 40 0.33 -1.89 12.73
CA GLY A 40 1.43 -1.17 12.10
C GLY A 40 1.13 0.28 11.84
N LEU A 41 2.20 1.01 11.60
CA LEU A 41 2.19 2.40 11.15
C LEU A 41 2.68 2.43 9.70
N GLY A 42 2.14 3.34 8.91
CA GLY A 42 2.52 3.44 7.51
C GLY A 42 1.94 4.66 6.81
N ILE A 43 2.32 4.78 5.55
CA ILE A 43 1.77 5.75 4.62
C ILE A 43 1.12 5.00 3.46
N GLY A 44 -0.03 5.45 3.00
CA GLY A 44 -0.75 4.87 1.88
C GLY A 44 -2.23 4.68 2.15
N LEU A 45 -2.94 4.19 1.14
CA LEU A 45 -4.40 4.07 1.20
C LEU A 45 -4.86 3.11 2.31
N ASP A 46 -4.26 1.94 2.43
CA ASP A 46 -4.57 0.95 3.47
C ASP A 46 -4.19 1.38 4.91
N HIS A 47 -3.56 2.55 5.08
CA HIS A 47 -3.29 3.20 6.38
C HIS A 47 -4.11 4.50 6.55
N GLY A 48 -5.04 4.80 5.63
CA GLY A 48 -5.84 6.02 5.66
C GLY A 48 -5.08 7.31 5.33
N GLY A 49 -3.96 7.21 4.59
CA GLY A 49 -3.00 8.30 4.42
C GLY A 49 -1.77 8.04 5.27
N ILE A 50 -1.44 8.93 6.19
CA ILE A 50 -0.44 8.67 7.24
C ILE A 50 -1.21 8.14 8.46
N GLY A 51 -0.96 6.90 8.87
CA GLY A 51 -1.77 6.29 9.91
C GLY A 51 -1.40 4.89 10.32
N VAL A 52 -2.40 4.20 10.88
CA VAL A 52 -2.30 2.85 11.41
C VAL A 52 -3.02 1.86 10.52
N ARG A 53 -2.54 0.60 10.53
CA ARG A 53 -3.23 -0.55 9.94
C ARG A 53 -3.19 -1.71 10.92
N ALA A 54 -4.36 -2.28 11.21
CA ALA A 54 -4.50 -3.54 11.92
C ALA A 54 -4.88 -4.64 10.92
N GLU A 55 -4.26 -5.80 11.01
CA GLU A 55 -4.55 -6.96 10.17
C GLU A 55 -4.65 -8.23 11.01
N PHE A 56 -5.68 -9.03 10.76
CA PHE A 56 -5.89 -10.35 11.34
C PHE A 56 -5.82 -11.40 10.24
N LEU A 57 -5.12 -12.51 10.48
CA LEU A 57 -4.92 -13.62 9.56
C LEU A 57 -5.75 -14.83 10.01
N PRO A 58 -7.05 -14.91 9.69
CA PRO A 58 -7.87 -16.09 9.99
C PRO A 58 -7.31 -17.37 9.35
N ALA A 59 -6.57 -17.24 8.24
CA ALA A 59 -5.80 -18.30 7.63
C ALA A 59 -4.44 -17.78 7.16
N LYS A 60 -3.46 -18.68 6.97
CA LYS A 60 -2.11 -18.35 6.47
C LYS A 60 -2.10 -17.49 5.22
N TRP A 61 -3.05 -17.77 4.34
CA TRP A 61 -3.18 -17.16 3.02
C TRP A 61 -4.15 -15.97 3.02
N LEU A 62 -4.93 -15.73 4.08
CA LEU A 62 -5.97 -14.71 4.11
C LEU A 62 -5.75 -13.73 5.25
N GLY A 63 -5.66 -12.44 4.92
CA GLY A 63 -5.74 -11.34 5.88
C GLY A 63 -7.01 -10.54 5.74
N ILE A 64 -7.52 -10.07 6.87
CA ILE A 64 -8.60 -9.08 6.98
C ILE A 64 -7.99 -7.89 7.69
N PHE A 65 -8.14 -6.69 7.17
CA PHE A 65 -7.51 -5.51 7.74
C PHE A 65 -8.44 -4.31 7.79
N ALA A 66 -8.11 -3.42 8.72
CA ALA A 66 -8.67 -2.08 8.81
C ALA A 66 -7.53 -1.09 9.04
N GLY A 67 -7.59 0.05 8.35
CA GLY A 67 -6.64 1.14 8.48
C GLY A 67 -7.36 2.46 8.73
N ALA A 68 -6.71 3.32 9.50
CA ALA A 68 -7.20 4.65 9.83
C ALA A 68 -6.04 5.62 9.92
N GLY A 69 -6.21 6.83 9.37
CA GLY A 69 -5.15 7.82 9.30
C GLY A 69 -5.63 9.18 8.83
N TYR A 70 -4.66 10.02 8.46
CA TYR A 70 -4.92 11.35 7.91
C TYR A 70 -4.38 11.45 6.49
N ASN A 71 -5.26 11.78 5.53
CA ASN A 71 -4.93 11.84 4.09
C ASN A 71 -4.51 13.25 3.62
N LEU A 72 -4.13 14.14 4.55
CA LEU A 72 -3.86 15.59 4.36
C LEU A 72 -5.09 16.48 4.11
N VAL A 73 -6.25 15.87 3.92
CA VAL A 73 -7.56 16.51 3.78
C VAL A 73 -8.37 16.17 5.02
N ASP A 74 -8.81 14.93 5.18
CA ASP A 74 -9.68 14.47 6.26
C ASP A 74 -9.15 13.17 6.90
N PRO A 75 -9.71 12.77 8.05
CA PRO A 75 -9.53 11.42 8.55
C PRO A 75 -10.00 10.40 7.50
N GLY A 76 -9.12 9.45 7.16
CA GLY A 76 -9.39 8.40 6.20
C GLY A 76 -9.51 7.05 6.90
N MET A 77 -10.52 6.27 6.54
CA MET A 77 -10.65 4.88 6.97
C MET A 77 -10.74 3.96 5.75
N ASN A 78 -10.11 2.80 5.84
CA ASN A 78 -10.10 1.77 4.81
C ASN A 78 -10.20 0.39 5.45
N ALA A 79 -10.96 -0.51 4.84
CA ALA A 79 -11.06 -1.90 5.28
C ALA A 79 -11.02 -2.83 4.09
N GLY A 80 -10.44 -4.01 4.26
CA GLY A 80 -10.25 -4.92 3.14
C GLY A 80 -9.73 -6.28 3.52
N ALA A 81 -9.39 -7.04 2.47
CA ALA A 81 -8.80 -8.35 2.57
C ALA A 81 -7.50 -8.43 1.76
N SER A 82 -6.59 -9.29 2.21
CA SER A 82 -5.34 -9.56 1.53
C SER A 82 -5.15 -11.07 1.33
N LEU A 83 -4.64 -11.45 0.15
CA LEU A 83 -4.29 -12.81 -0.19
C LEU A 83 -2.76 -12.94 -0.18
N LYS A 84 -2.22 -13.78 0.71
CA LYS A 84 -0.79 -14.08 0.82
C LYS A 84 -0.46 -15.27 -0.08
N ILE A 85 0.24 -15.04 -1.20
CA ILE A 85 0.45 -16.05 -2.25
C ILE A 85 1.43 -17.14 -1.81
N LEU A 86 2.50 -16.76 -1.11
CA LEU A 86 3.53 -17.67 -0.60
C LEU A 86 3.70 -17.52 0.92
N PRO A 87 2.70 -17.94 1.71
CA PRO A 87 2.72 -17.69 3.15
C PRO A 87 3.90 -18.39 3.84
N GLY A 88 4.53 -17.69 4.79
CA GLY A 88 5.66 -18.20 5.56
C GLY A 88 7.02 -18.12 4.86
N LYS A 89 7.12 -17.39 3.75
CA LYS A 89 8.41 -16.98 3.18
C LYS A 89 8.82 -15.62 3.75
N LYS A 90 10.13 -15.36 3.81
CA LYS A 90 10.70 -14.07 4.23
C LYS A 90 10.13 -12.90 3.41
N VAL A 91 9.85 -13.14 2.13
CA VAL A 91 9.14 -12.20 1.26
C VAL A 91 7.92 -12.91 0.71
N THR A 92 6.74 -12.38 1.02
CA THR A 92 5.45 -12.96 0.67
C THR A 92 4.72 -12.03 -0.30
N PRO A 93 4.60 -12.39 -1.59
CA PRO A 93 3.76 -11.65 -2.52
C PRO A 93 2.32 -11.62 -2.02
N THR A 94 1.68 -10.46 -2.12
CA THR A 94 0.35 -10.19 -1.59
C THR A 94 -0.53 -9.53 -2.64
N ALA A 95 -1.76 -10.01 -2.79
CA ALA A 95 -2.82 -9.28 -3.47
C ALA A 95 -3.78 -8.68 -2.44
N VAL A 96 -4.35 -7.51 -2.72
CA VAL A 96 -5.17 -6.76 -1.77
C VAL A 96 -6.42 -6.25 -2.47
N ILE A 97 -7.56 -6.33 -1.80
CA ILE A 97 -8.78 -5.62 -2.18
C ILE A 97 -9.30 -4.86 -0.97
N MET A 98 -9.83 -3.67 -1.17
CA MET A 98 -10.37 -2.85 -0.09
C MET A 98 -11.47 -1.91 -0.55
N TYR A 99 -12.23 -1.44 0.43
CA TYR A 99 -13.20 -0.37 0.28
C TYR A 99 -12.94 0.70 1.33
N GLY A 100 -13.03 1.95 0.88
CA GLY A 100 -12.92 3.13 1.73
C GLY A 100 -12.36 4.29 0.94
N TYR A 101 -11.71 5.23 1.62
CA TYR A 101 -11.18 6.43 0.98
C TYR A 101 -10.13 6.11 -0.10
N ASN A 102 -10.33 6.64 -1.32
CA ASN A 102 -9.44 6.40 -2.46
C ASN A 102 -9.00 7.67 -3.24
N ALA A 103 -9.58 8.84 -2.96
CA ALA A 103 -9.20 10.12 -3.55
C ALA A 103 -9.72 11.30 -2.72
N ALA A 104 -8.99 12.42 -2.66
CA ALA A 104 -9.47 13.66 -2.05
C ALA A 104 -9.23 14.84 -2.98
N ILE A 105 -10.11 15.82 -2.89
CA ILE A 105 -9.96 17.13 -3.52
C ILE A 105 -9.83 18.16 -2.40
N LYS A 106 -8.79 18.99 -2.49
CA LYS A 106 -8.53 20.08 -1.56
C LYS A 106 -8.19 21.34 -2.31
N ILE A 107 -9.04 22.35 -2.18
CA ILE A 107 -8.87 23.66 -2.81
C ILE A 107 -8.49 24.66 -1.73
N ARG A 108 -7.37 25.34 -1.94
CA ARG A 108 -6.84 26.37 -1.04
C ARG A 108 -6.86 27.73 -1.71
N ASN A 109 -7.30 28.74 -0.98
CA ASN A 109 -7.10 30.12 -1.38
C ASN A 109 -5.60 30.47 -1.25
N HIS A 110 -4.98 30.92 -2.33
CA HIS A 110 -3.56 31.27 -2.33
C HIS A 110 -3.24 32.54 -1.53
N MET A 111 -4.20 33.45 -1.34
CA MET A 111 -4.02 34.71 -0.63
C MET A 111 -4.23 34.58 0.88
N SER A 112 -5.27 33.86 1.31
CA SER A 112 -5.58 33.68 2.75
C SER A 112 -5.01 32.39 3.34
N GLY A 113 -4.58 31.44 2.51
CA GLY A 113 -4.14 30.11 2.95
C GLY A 113 -5.28 29.22 3.49
N THR A 114 -6.53 29.69 3.45
CA THR A 114 -7.68 28.97 3.96
C THR A 114 -8.18 27.94 2.94
N ASP A 115 -8.59 26.78 3.45
CA ASP A 115 -9.21 25.74 2.63
C ASP A 115 -10.63 26.19 2.27
N ILE A 116 -10.94 26.28 0.97
CA ILE A 116 -12.28 26.68 0.47
C ILE A 116 -13.15 25.43 0.23
N HIS A 117 -12.50 24.31 -0.10
CA HIS A 117 -13.19 23.05 -0.35
C HIS A 117 -12.30 21.88 0.08
N ARG A 118 -12.91 20.90 0.76
CA ARG A 118 -12.28 19.68 1.26
C ARG A 118 -13.30 18.56 1.13
N GLU A 119 -13.05 17.63 0.25
CA GLU A 119 -13.94 16.49 0.02
C GLU A 119 -13.11 15.22 -0.14
N SER A 120 -13.57 14.15 0.50
CA SER A 120 -12.93 12.84 0.51
C SER A 120 -13.86 11.79 -0.11
N TYR A 121 -13.40 11.14 -1.17
CA TYR A 121 -14.17 10.18 -1.95
C TYR A 121 -13.81 8.75 -1.56
N SER A 122 -14.85 7.93 -1.43
CA SER A 122 -14.73 6.52 -1.11
C SER A 122 -15.07 5.63 -2.30
N GLY A 123 -14.42 4.48 -2.39
CA GLY A 123 -14.68 3.48 -3.42
C GLY A 123 -13.82 2.23 -3.25
N PHE A 124 -13.97 1.32 -4.20
CA PHE A 124 -13.17 0.11 -4.25
C PHE A 124 -11.73 0.42 -4.69
N SER A 125 -10.78 -0.37 -4.21
CA SER A 125 -9.39 -0.38 -4.67
C SER A 125 -8.87 -1.81 -4.67
N ALA A 126 -8.10 -2.16 -5.70
CA ALA A 126 -7.37 -3.43 -5.76
C ALA A 126 -5.87 -3.15 -5.79
N GLY A 127 -5.04 -4.05 -5.30
CA GLY A 127 -3.60 -3.84 -5.25
C GLY A 127 -2.79 -5.12 -5.23
N ALA A 128 -1.50 -4.99 -5.51
CA ALA A 128 -0.52 -6.05 -5.45
C ALA A 128 0.77 -5.53 -4.83
N GLY A 129 1.47 -6.40 -4.10
CA GLY A 129 2.59 -5.99 -3.27
C GLY A 129 3.36 -7.15 -2.66
N VAL A 130 4.17 -6.82 -1.66
CA VAL A 130 4.98 -7.76 -0.90
C VAL A 130 4.92 -7.44 0.59
N ASP A 131 4.87 -8.49 1.40
CA ASP A 131 5.11 -8.45 2.84
C ASP A 131 6.47 -9.09 3.10
N ALA A 132 7.42 -8.31 3.60
CA ALA A 132 8.75 -8.79 3.97
C ALA A 132 8.84 -8.91 5.50
N LEU A 133 9.16 -10.09 6.01
CA LEU A 133 9.41 -10.29 7.44
C LEU A 133 10.64 -9.48 7.87
N ALA A 134 10.51 -8.78 8.98
CA ALA A 134 11.51 -7.87 9.53
C ALA A 134 11.81 -8.17 11.00
N GLY A 135 13.03 -7.82 11.43
CA GLY A 135 13.50 -7.99 12.80
C GLY A 135 14.02 -9.40 13.13
N ARG A 136 14.73 -9.51 14.25
CA ARG A 136 15.42 -10.75 14.67
C ARG A 136 14.48 -11.92 14.96
N SER A 137 13.24 -11.64 15.39
CA SER A 137 12.25 -12.68 15.67
C SER A 137 11.49 -13.15 14.43
N GLY A 138 11.59 -12.44 13.29
CA GLY A 138 10.78 -12.71 12.10
C GLY A 138 9.27 -12.47 12.29
N ASN A 139 8.87 -11.84 13.39
CA ASN A 139 7.47 -11.62 13.74
C ASN A 139 6.91 -10.27 13.27
N ASN A 140 7.77 -9.34 12.87
CA ASN A 140 7.34 -8.06 12.31
C ASN A 140 7.38 -8.13 10.79
N LYS A 141 6.77 -7.17 10.11
CA LYS A 141 6.84 -7.09 8.66
C LYS A 141 6.87 -5.67 8.13
N ILE A 142 7.47 -5.53 6.96
CA ILE A 142 7.39 -4.34 6.11
C ILE A 142 6.50 -4.71 4.94
N SER A 143 5.42 -3.97 4.76
CA SER A 143 4.50 -4.14 3.63
C SER A 143 4.74 -3.05 2.60
N PHE A 144 4.78 -3.42 1.33
CA PHE A 144 4.77 -2.49 0.20
C PHE A 144 3.69 -2.92 -0.79
N VAL A 145 2.76 -2.03 -1.13
CA VAL A 145 1.62 -2.34 -2.00
C VAL A 145 1.38 -1.21 -3.01
N VAL A 146 1.14 -1.57 -4.26
CA VAL A 146 0.65 -0.67 -5.31
C VAL A 146 -0.84 -0.92 -5.47
N PHE A 147 -1.64 0.13 -5.38
CA PHE A 147 -3.10 0.09 -5.53
C PHE A 147 -3.55 0.76 -6.83
N LEU A 148 -4.58 0.20 -7.42
CA LEU A 148 -5.41 0.75 -8.48
C LEU A 148 -6.77 1.16 -7.86
N PRO A 149 -6.97 2.44 -7.52
CA PRO A 149 -8.24 2.93 -7.00
C PRO A 149 -9.29 3.06 -8.10
N PHE A 150 -10.47 2.48 -7.89
CA PHE A 150 -11.64 2.65 -8.75
C PHE A 150 -12.43 3.85 -8.28
N ARG A 151 -12.13 5.01 -8.86
CA ARG A 151 -12.77 6.29 -8.50
C ARG A 151 -14.18 6.35 -9.09
N ASN A 152 -15.13 6.83 -8.29
CA ASN A 152 -16.52 6.93 -8.70
C ASN A 152 -16.74 8.14 -9.65
N SER A 153 -17.91 8.19 -10.29
CA SER A 153 -18.28 9.28 -11.19
C SER A 153 -18.41 10.64 -10.50
N VAL A 154 -18.62 10.66 -9.18
CA VAL A 154 -18.75 11.90 -8.40
C VAL A 154 -17.39 12.59 -8.33
N PHE A 155 -16.33 11.85 -8.03
CA PHE A 155 -14.95 12.38 -8.07
C PHE A 155 -14.61 12.98 -9.43
N HIS A 156 -14.94 12.30 -10.52
CA HIS A 156 -14.64 12.78 -11.87
C HIS A 156 -15.41 14.05 -12.21
N ARG A 157 -16.70 14.09 -11.87
CA ARG A 157 -17.55 15.27 -12.06
C ARG A 157 -16.99 16.46 -11.30
N ASP A 158 -16.74 16.32 -10.01
CA ASP A 158 -16.24 17.41 -9.18
C ASP A 158 -14.86 17.88 -9.66
N TYR A 159 -13.98 16.95 -10.05
CA TYR A 159 -12.68 17.26 -10.62
C TYR A 159 -12.79 18.08 -11.91
N ASP A 160 -13.69 17.69 -12.81
CA ASP A 160 -13.92 18.37 -14.08
C ASP A 160 -14.62 19.73 -13.87
N ASP A 161 -15.62 19.81 -13.00
CA ASP A 161 -16.32 21.05 -12.63
C ASP A 161 -15.35 22.10 -12.07
N PHE A 162 -14.43 21.71 -11.17
CA PHE A 162 -13.41 22.62 -10.65
C PHE A 162 -12.39 23.03 -11.70
N LYS A 163 -12.03 22.12 -12.60
CA LYS A 163 -11.10 22.44 -13.69
C LYS A 163 -11.73 23.42 -14.69
N GLU A 164 -13.01 23.24 -15.01
CA GLU A 164 -13.79 24.15 -15.86
C GLU A 164 -14.01 25.51 -15.21
N ALA A 165 -14.16 25.55 -13.88
CA ALA A 165 -14.22 26.78 -13.09
C ALA A 165 -12.87 27.53 -13.00
N GLY A 166 -11.79 27.00 -13.61
CA GLY A 166 -10.50 27.66 -13.70
C GLY A 166 -9.54 27.38 -12.54
N PHE A 167 -9.83 26.39 -11.68
CA PHE A 167 -8.89 26.00 -10.62
C PHE A 167 -7.69 25.21 -11.19
N GLU A 168 -6.48 25.63 -10.83
CA GLU A 168 -5.26 24.91 -11.19
C GLU A 168 -4.92 23.84 -10.15
N PHE A 169 -4.98 22.57 -10.56
CA PHE A 169 -4.54 21.46 -9.73
C PHE A 169 -3.01 21.32 -9.76
N LYS A 170 -2.38 21.41 -8.59
CA LYS A 170 -0.93 21.17 -8.43
C LYS A 170 -0.50 19.76 -8.81
N SER A 171 -1.42 18.80 -8.78
CA SER A 171 -1.16 17.41 -9.15
C SER A 171 -2.35 16.82 -9.91
N ARG A 172 -2.05 16.00 -10.91
CA ARG A 172 -3.07 15.19 -11.59
C ARG A 172 -3.36 13.94 -10.76
N PRO A 173 -4.62 13.46 -10.72
CA PRO A 173 -4.94 12.21 -10.04
C PRO A 173 -4.19 11.06 -10.73
N THR A 174 -3.24 10.46 -10.02
CA THR A 174 -2.49 9.31 -10.53
C THR A 174 -3.41 8.09 -10.62
N PRO A 175 -3.26 7.21 -11.63
CA PRO A 175 -4.08 6.01 -11.75
C PRO A 175 -3.73 4.95 -10.70
N PHE A 176 -2.62 5.13 -9.98
CA PHE A 176 -2.17 4.25 -8.91
C PHE A 176 -1.89 5.03 -7.62
N ALA A 177 -1.89 4.31 -6.51
CA ALA A 177 -1.44 4.78 -5.20
C ALA A 177 -0.41 3.79 -4.62
N LEU A 178 0.47 4.28 -3.77
CA LEU A 178 1.48 3.47 -3.10
C LEU A 178 1.17 3.38 -1.61
N SER A 179 1.53 2.24 -1.03
CA SER A 179 1.56 2.06 0.40
C SER A 179 2.86 1.43 0.85
N ILE A 180 3.39 1.94 1.96
CA ILE A 180 4.47 1.34 2.71
C ILE A 180 4.14 1.41 4.20
N GLY A 181 4.31 0.30 4.90
CA GLY A 181 4.03 0.22 6.33
C GLY A 181 4.95 -0.75 7.05
N TYR A 182 5.14 -0.49 8.35
CA TYR A 182 5.81 -1.39 9.27
C TYR A 182 4.79 -1.90 10.28
N SER A 183 4.63 -3.22 10.38
CA SER A 183 3.69 -3.85 11.29
C SER A 183 4.38 -4.76 12.31
N PHE A 184 3.97 -4.60 13.56
CA PHE A 184 4.35 -5.41 14.70
C PHE A 184 3.37 -6.58 14.83
N GLY A 185 3.89 -7.80 14.96
CA GLY A 185 3.06 -8.95 15.32
C GLY A 185 2.68 -8.88 16.80
N ILE A 186 1.38 -9.02 17.11
CA ILE A 186 0.83 -8.79 18.45
C ILE A 186 0.02 -9.96 19.04
N ALA A 187 -0.34 -10.98 18.25
CA ALA A 187 -1.12 -12.09 18.76
C ALA A 187 -0.85 -13.42 18.04
N GLY A 188 -0.84 -14.50 18.84
CA GLY A 188 -1.08 -15.89 18.44
C GLY A 188 -0.17 -16.47 17.37
N LYS A 189 0.74 -17.38 17.75
CA LYS A 189 1.50 -18.18 16.80
C LYS A 189 0.61 -19.25 16.17
N LEU A 190 0.35 -19.18 14.87
CA LEU A 190 -0.37 -20.24 14.16
C LEU A 190 0.67 -21.20 13.54
N ARG A 191 0.70 -22.44 14.04
CA ARG A 191 1.72 -23.46 13.70
C ARG A 191 1.57 -24.02 12.28
N ARG A 192 2.69 -24.43 11.65
CA ARG A 192 2.69 -25.32 10.47
C ARG A 192 2.17 -26.71 10.86
N HIS A 193 1.14 -27.19 10.16
CA HIS A 193 0.81 -28.61 10.00
C HIS A 193 1.32 -29.00 8.62
#